data_AF-A0A6H0ZNH7-F1
#
_entry.id   AF-A0A6H0ZNH7-F1
#
_cell.length_a   1.000
_cell.length_b   1.000
_cell.length_c   1.000
_cell.angle_alpha   90.00
_cell.angle_beta   90.00
_cell.angle_gamma   90.00
#
_symmetry.space_group_name_H-M   'P 1'
#
loop_
_entity.id
_entity.type
_entity.pdbx_description
1 polymer ?
#
loop_
_entity_poly.entity_id
_entity_poly.type
_entity_poly.pdbx_seq_one_letter_code
_entity_poly.pdbx_strand_id
1 'polypeptide(L)'
;MNRIAIAMALAASVTLTACSDDAQIASQNLSKAANNFEVSRRIIFYNGITDTYMLTIEGLCSISVGERKLDVTCKTGPGQYKKHFLGLSDNVTFFAEQLEGKSVSAYHYRVTFKPQSIIPDVNFRGDGKEITANQ
;
A
#
# COMPACT_ATOMS: atom_id res chain seq x y z
N MET A 1 10.60 51.07 -27.64
CA MET A 1 11.40 50.07 -26.89
C MET A 1 10.55 49.16 -26.00
N ASN A 2 9.48 49.64 -25.34
CA ASN A 2 8.62 48.78 -24.48
C ASN A 2 7.87 47.63 -25.19
N ARG A 3 7.42 47.80 -26.45
CA ARG A 3 6.62 46.76 -27.14
C ARG A 3 7.44 45.54 -27.56
N ILE A 4 8.73 45.73 -27.85
CA ILE A 4 9.64 44.65 -28.28
C ILE A 4 10.06 43.80 -27.07
N ALA A 5 10.26 44.43 -25.91
CA ALA A 5 10.56 43.72 -24.66
C ALA A 5 9.40 42.83 -24.20
N ILE A 6 8.16 43.29 -24.35
CA ILE A 6 6.95 42.50 -24.01
C ILE A 6 6.78 41.31 -24.96
N ALA A 7 7.05 41.48 -26.25
CA ALA A 7 6.97 40.38 -27.22
C ALA A 7 8.04 39.30 -26.98
N MET A 8 9.26 39.67 -26.58
CA MET A 8 10.30 38.71 -26.20
C MET A 8 9.97 37.97 -24.90
N ALA A 9 9.37 38.65 -23.91
CA ALA A 9 8.94 38.01 -22.68
C ALA A 9 7.79 37.00 -22.91
N LEU A 10 6.90 37.27 -23.87
CA LEU A 10 5.79 36.37 -24.23
C LEU A 10 6.22 35.21 -25.15
N ALA A 11 7.27 35.39 -25.95
CA ALA A 11 7.85 34.30 -26.73
C ALA A 11 8.65 33.30 -25.87
N ALA A 12 9.25 33.78 -24.77
CA ALA A 12 9.98 32.93 -23.84
C ALA A 12 9.06 31.99 -23.02
N SER A 13 7.79 32.35 -22.79
CA SER A 13 6.87 31.57 -21.95
C SER A 13 6.24 30.34 -22.62
N VAL A 14 6.39 30.17 -23.94
CA VAL A 14 5.81 29.02 -24.68
C VAL A 14 6.73 27.77 -24.65
N THR A 15 7.97 27.91 -24.16
CA THR A 15 8.96 26.82 -24.16
C THR A 15 8.92 25.91 -22.93
N LEU A 16 8.03 26.16 -21.96
CA LEU A 16 7.89 25.35 -20.73
C LEU A 16 6.78 24.27 -20.81
N THR A 17 6.42 23.81 -22.01
CA THR A 17 5.64 22.56 -22.09
C THR A 17 6.56 21.41 -21.75
N ALA A 18 6.55 21.01 -20.47
CA ALA A 18 7.26 19.82 -20.00
C ALA A 18 6.78 18.62 -20.83
N CYS A 19 7.66 18.06 -21.65
CA CYS A 19 7.43 16.84 -22.40
C CYS A 19 7.29 15.66 -21.43
N SER A 20 6.12 15.47 -20.83
CA SER A 20 5.77 14.21 -20.21
C SER A 20 5.39 13.23 -21.31
N ASP A 21 6.05 12.08 -21.35
CA ASP A 21 5.64 11.00 -22.23
C ASP A 21 4.28 10.40 -21.80
N ASP A 22 3.65 9.65 -22.71
CA ASP A 22 2.33 9.05 -22.46
C ASP A 22 2.32 8.13 -21.24
N ALA A 23 3.45 7.48 -20.95
CA ALA A 23 3.61 6.58 -19.81
C ALA A 23 3.56 7.35 -18.48
N GLN A 24 4.21 8.50 -18.40
CA GLN A 24 4.16 9.37 -17.23
C GLN A 24 2.73 9.90 -17.00
N ILE A 25 2.04 10.32 -18.06
CA ILE A 25 0.64 10.78 -17.97
C ILE A 25 -0.26 9.65 -17.48
N ALA A 26 -0.13 8.44 -18.03
CA ALA A 26 -0.89 7.27 -17.61
C ALA A 26 -0.62 6.94 -16.13
N SER A 27 0.64 6.93 -15.70
CA SER A 27 1.03 6.67 -14.32
C SER A 27 0.43 7.69 -13.33
N GLN A 28 0.48 8.98 -13.67
CA GLN A 28 -0.12 10.04 -12.85
C GLN A 28 -1.64 9.90 -12.75
N ASN A 29 -2.31 9.58 -13.85
CA ASN A 29 -3.75 9.38 -13.89
C ASN A 29 -4.19 8.16 -13.06
N LEU A 30 -3.49 7.03 -13.19
CA LEU A 30 -3.76 5.83 -12.39
C LEU A 30 -3.51 6.06 -10.90
N SER A 31 -2.46 6.80 -10.57
CA SER A 31 -2.17 7.20 -9.19
C SER A 31 -3.26 8.08 -8.62
N LYS A 32 -3.74 9.07 -9.39
CA LYS A 32 -4.85 9.95 -9.00
C LYS A 32 -6.15 9.17 -8.81
N ALA A 33 -6.51 8.30 -9.76
CA ALA A 33 -7.72 7.49 -9.68
C ALA A 33 -7.71 6.57 -8.45
N ALA A 34 -6.58 5.94 -8.13
CA ALA A 34 -6.47 5.14 -6.93
C ALA A 34 -6.51 5.96 -5.63
N ASN A 35 -5.95 7.17 -5.62
CA ASN A 35 -6.07 8.10 -4.50
C ASN A 35 -7.52 8.57 -4.27
N ASN A 36 -8.33 8.57 -5.33
CA ASN A 36 -9.78 8.80 -5.26
C ASN A 36 -10.60 7.53 -4.96
N PHE A 37 -9.94 6.39 -4.69
CA PHE A 37 -10.59 5.11 -4.45
C PHE A 37 -11.44 4.62 -5.64
N GLU A 38 -10.98 4.88 -6.87
CA GLU A 38 -11.65 4.44 -8.12
C GLU A 38 -11.03 3.16 -8.71
N VAL A 39 -9.90 2.70 -8.17
CA VAL A 39 -9.13 1.56 -8.68
C VAL A 39 -8.87 0.56 -7.56
N SER A 40 -9.17 -0.71 -7.83
CA SER A 40 -8.86 -1.80 -6.91
C SER A 40 -7.40 -2.20 -7.03
N ARG A 41 -6.72 -2.31 -5.89
CA ARG A 41 -5.32 -2.71 -5.79
C ARG A 41 -5.17 -3.91 -4.87
N ARG A 42 -4.22 -4.77 -5.21
CA ARG A 42 -3.68 -5.82 -4.34
C ARG A 42 -2.30 -5.40 -3.89
N ILE A 43 -2.13 -5.18 -2.59
CA ILE A 43 -0.85 -4.94 -1.96
C ILE A 43 -0.43 -6.21 -1.22
N ILE A 44 0.71 -6.78 -1.61
CA ILE A 44 1.25 -8.01 -1.05
C ILE A 44 2.57 -7.68 -0.37
N PHE A 45 2.67 -7.98 0.92
CA PHE A 45 3.92 -7.99 1.68
C PHE A 45 4.48 -9.40 1.70
N TYR A 46 5.76 -9.51 1.40
CA TYR A 46 6.45 -10.79 1.41
C TYR A 46 7.86 -10.66 1.97
N ASN A 47 8.33 -11.76 2.54
CA ASN A 47 9.70 -11.90 2.98
C ASN A 47 10.56 -12.34 1.79
N GLY A 48 11.53 -11.52 1.39
CA GLY A 48 12.42 -11.79 0.26
C GLY A 48 13.49 -12.87 0.52
N ILE A 49 13.64 -13.34 1.77
CA ILE A 49 14.54 -14.45 2.13
C ILE A 49 13.79 -15.79 2.09
N THR A 50 12.55 -15.84 2.59
CA THR A 50 11.82 -17.10 2.74
C THR A 50 10.74 -17.33 1.68
N ASP A 51 10.58 -16.39 0.74
CA ASP A 51 9.51 -16.36 -0.27
C ASP A 51 8.08 -16.47 0.34
N THR A 52 7.95 -16.11 1.62
CA THR A 52 6.67 -16.18 2.32
C THR A 52 5.87 -14.90 2.16
N TYR A 53 4.65 -15.01 1.64
CA TYR A 53 3.66 -13.94 1.73
C TYR A 53 3.21 -13.73 3.16
N MET A 54 3.41 -12.54 3.72
CA MET A 54 3.12 -12.25 5.13
C MET A 54 1.74 -11.60 5.30
N LEU A 55 1.41 -10.67 4.40
CA LEU A 55 0.18 -9.88 4.44
C LEU A 55 -0.27 -9.59 3.01
N THR A 56 -1.56 -9.71 2.75
CA THR A 56 -2.19 -9.26 1.51
C THR A 56 -3.34 -8.35 1.85
N ILE A 57 -3.38 -7.16 1.25
CA ILE A 57 -4.47 -6.18 1.34
C ILE A 57 -5.05 -6.01 -0.05
N GLU A 58 -6.35 -6.22 -0.20
CA GLU A 58 -7.05 -6.03 -1.45
C GLU A 58 -8.23 -5.08 -1.28
N GLY A 59 -8.42 -4.20 -2.26
CA GLY A 59 -9.58 -3.35 -2.38
C GLY A 59 -9.25 -1.97 -2.95
N LEU A 60 -10.16 -1.02 -2.75
CA LEU A 60 -9.96 0.38 -3.13
C LEU A 60 -9.00 1.04 -2.13
N CYS A 61 -7.71 1.03 -2.46
CA CYS A 61 -6.66 1.48 -1.55
C CYS A 61 -5.74 2.53 -2.19
N SER A 62 -5.55 3.63 -1.50
CA SER A 62 -4.47 4.59 -1.73
C SER A 62 -3.23 4.14 -0.95
N ILE A 63 -2.05 4.39 -1.52
CA ILE A 63 -0.77 4.07 -0.91
C ILE A 63 0.09 5.33 -0.83
N SER A 64 0.85 5.47 0.24
CA SER A 64 1.89 6.48 0.40
C SER A 64 3.17 5.81 0.87
N VAL A 65 4.24 5.98 0.11
CA VAL A 65 5.53 5.30 0.32
C VAL A 65 6.48 6.27 1.01
N GLY A 66 7.14 5.80 2.07
CA GLY A 66 8.30 6.45 2.67
C GLY A 66 9.50 5.50 2.69
N GLU A 67 10.66 5.95 3.19
CA GLU A 67 11.92 5.18 3.10
C GLU A 67 11.84 3.77 3.70
N ARG A 68 11.23 3.63 4.89
CA ARG A 68 11.06 2.33 5.58
C ARG A 68 9.63 2.10 6.03
N LYS A 69 8.67 2.68 5.31
CA LYS A 69 7.24 2.57 5.66
C LYS A 69 6.34 2.62 4.44
N LEU A 70 5.19 1.95 4.54
CA LEU A 70 4.08 2.05 3.62
C LEU A 70 2.81 2.37 4.42
N ASP A 71 2.21 3.51 4.11
CA ASP A 71 0.88 3.86 4.61
C ASP A 71 -0.15 3.41 3.56
N VAL A 72 -1.08 2.53 3.95
CA VAL A 72 -2.16 2.06 3.08
C VAL A 72 -3.49 2.52 3.65
N THR A 73 -4.25 3.30 2.88
CA THR A 73 -5.60 3.71 3.26
C THR A 73 -6.59 3.06 2.32
N CYS A 74 -7.51 2.25 2.85
CA CYS A 74 -8.51 1.54 2.08
C CYS A 74 -9.92 2.02 2.42
N LYS A 75 -10.75 2.22 1.40
CA LYS A 75 -12.18 2.47 1.56
C LYS A 75 -12.91 1.14 1.74
N THR A 76 -13.54 0.95 2.89
CA THR A 76 -14.21 -0.31 3.25
C THR A 76 -15.73 -0.24 3.20
N GLY A 77 -16.28 0.94 2.94
CA GLY A 77 -17.72 1.19 2.79
C GLY A 77 -18.02 2.66 2.50
N PRO A 78 -19.30 3.04 2.36
CA PRO A 78 -19.69 4.44 2.19
C PRO A 78 -19.22 5.30 3.38
N GLY A 79 -18.29 6.22 3.12
CA GLY A 79 -17.69 7.07 4.16
C GLY A 79 -16.79 6.35 5.17
N GLN A 80 -16.49 5.05 4.98
CA GLN A 80 -15.70 4.26 5.90
C GLN A 80 -14.32 3.94 5.33
N TYR A 81 -13.29 4.17 6.12
CA TYR A 81 -11.90 4.01 5.73
C TYR A 81 -11.11 3.29 6.82
N LYS A 82 -10.17 2.46 6.42
CA LYS A 82 -9.16 1.86 7.29
C LYS A 82 -7.78 2.31 6.85
N LYS A 83 -6.96 2.75 7.79
CA LYS A 83 -5.56 3.09 7.54
C LYS A 83 -4.64 2.06 8.20
N HIS A 84 -3.65 1.60 7.46
CA HIS A 84 -2.61 0.69 7.89
C HIS A 84 -1.27 1.43 7.84
N PHE A 85 -0.49 1.33 8.91
CA PHE A 85 0.89 1.79 8.97
C PHE A 85 1.78 0.56 8.97
N LEU A 86 2.56 0.37 7.91
CA LEU A 86 3.32 -0.85 7.70
C LEU A 86 4.80 -0.50 7.64
N GLY A 87 5.59 -1.07 8.56
CA GLY A 87 7.04 -0.91 8.54
C GLY A 87 7.67 -1.85 7.53
N LEU A 88 8.65 -1.34 6.77
CA LEU A 88 9.49 -2.14 5.89
C LEU A 88 10.79 -2.47 6.61
N SER A 89 11.29 -3.68 6.39
CA SER A 89 12.58 -4.14 6.91
C SER A 89 13.43 -4.65 5.76
N ASP A 90 14.71 -4.95 6.03
CA ASP A 90 15.65 -5.34 4.97
C ASP A 90 15.23 -6.65 4.29
N ASN A 91 14.43 -7.47 4.98
CA ASN A 91 13.93 -8.74 4.48
C ASN A 91 12.45 -8.69 4.07
N VAL A 92 11.72 -7.63 4.41
CA VAL A 92 10.28 -7.50 4.15
C VAL A 92 10.03 -6.37 3.18
N THR A 93 9.52 -6.73 2.01
CA THR A 93 9.17 -5.78 0.94
C THR A 93 7.71 -5.95 0.55
N PHE A 94 7.24 -5.09 -0.35
CA PHE A 94 5.87 -5.11 -0.85
C PHE A 94 5.81 -5.02 -2.38
N PHE A 95 4.75 -5.58 -2.93
CA PHE A 95 4.36 -5.44 -4.32
C PHE A 95 2.92 -4.94 -4.37
N ALA A 96 2.64 -3.94 -5.22
CA ALA A 96 1.30 -3.39 -5.39
C ALA A 96 0.88 -3.50 -6.86
N GLU A 97 -0.21 -4.24 -7.10
CA GLU A 97 -0.77 -4.48 -8.42
C GLU A 97 -2.16 -3.85 -8.52
N GLN A 98 -2.49 -3.32 -9.69
CA GLN A 98 -3.87 -3.00 -10.05
C GLN A 98 -4.56 -4.26 -10.58
N LEU A 99 -5.66 -4.69 -9.94
CA LEU A 99 -6.27 -6.00 -10.20
C LEU A 99 -7.13 -6.08 -11.48
N GLU A 100 -7.76 -4.97 -11.89
CA GLU A 100 -8.64 -4.97 -13.05
C GLU A 100 -8.38 -3.76 -13.95
N GLY A 101 -8.42 -4.00 -15.27
CA GLY A 101 -8.58 -2.96 -16.28
C GLY A 101 -10.01 -2.42 -16.20
N LYS A 102 -10.20 -1.33 -15.45
CA LYS A 102 -11.41 -0.50 -15.34
C LYS A 102 -12.75 -1.13 -15.80
N SER A 103 -13.37 -1.91 -14.92
CA SER A 103 -14.84 -2.02 -14.80
C SER A 103 -15.15 -2.52 -13.39
N VAL A 104 -15.46 -1.60 -12.49
CA VAL A 104 -15.31 -1.76 -11.03
C VAL A 104 -16.48 -2.46 -10.34
N SER A 105 -16.18 -3.46 -9.51
CA SER A 105 -17.03 -3.87 -8.38
C SER A 105 -16.58 -3.15 -7.10
N ALA A 106 -17.49 -2.40 -6.48
CA ALA A 106 -17.15 -1.27 -5.61
C ALA A 106 -16.77 -1.58 -4.14
N TYR A 107 -16.90 -2.81 -3.64
CA TYR A 107 -16.81 -3.07 -2.18
C TYR A 107 -16.15 -4.39 -1.75
N HIS A 108 -15.01 -4.76 -2.36
CA HIS A 108 -14.24 -5.92 -1.87
C HIS A 108 -13.03 -5.45 -1.05
N TYR A 109 -13.10 -5.60 0.28
CA TYR A 109 -11.96 -5.43 1.18
C TYR A 109 -11.57 -6.80 1.74
N ARG A 110 -10.37 -7.28 1.42
CA ARG A 110 -9.83 -8.53 1.95
C ARG A 110 -8.44 -8.29 2.52
N VAL A 111 -8.25 -8.67 3.78
CA VAL A 111 -6.94 -8.72 4.40
C VAL A 111 -6.63 -10.15 4.77
N THR A 112 -5.54 -10.69 4.25
CA THR A 112 -5.08 -12.04 4.55
C THR A 112 -3.70 -11.95 5.17
N PHE A 113 -3.59 -12.29 6.45
CA PHE A 113 -2.31 -12.53 7.11
C PHE A 113 -2.00 -14.02 6.99
N LYS A 114 -0.81 -14.41 6.51
CA LYS A 114 -0.39 -15.82 6.59
C LYS A 114 0.30 -16.05 7.94
N PRO A 115 -0.28 -16.84 8.85
CA PRO A 115 0.40 -17.20 10.08
C PRO A 115 1.48 -18.25 9.74
N GLN A 116 2.74 -17.86 9.65
CA GLN A 116 3.80 -18.83 9.95
C GLN A 116 3.79 -18.99 11.46
N SER A 117 3.24 -20.12 11.89
CA SER A 117 3.16 -20.68 13.23
C SER A 117 4.06 -19.99 14.26
N ILE A 118 3.50 -19.03 15.01
CA ILE A 118 3.97 -18.78 16.37
C ILE A 118 3.39 -19.95 17.16
N ILE A 119 4.14 -21.06 17.26
CA ILE A 119 3.85 -22.09 18.25
C ILE A 119 4.29 -21.49 19.58
N PRO A 120 3.37 -21.17 20.50
CA PRO A 120 3.78 -20.72 21.82
C PRO A 120 4.49 -21.86 22.52
N ASP A 121 5.74 -21.64 22.95
CA ASP A 121 6.43 -22.53 23.89
C ASP A 121 5.68 -22.49 25.22
N VAL A 122 4.77 -23.45 25.41
CA VAL A 122 4.05 -23.60 26.67
C VAL A 122 4.99 -24.32 27.65
N ASN A 123 5.84 -23.57 28.35
CA ASN A 123 6.61 -24.10 29.47
C ASN A 123 5.66 -24.37 30.65
N PHE A 124 5.07 -25.56 30.69
CA PHE A 124 4.30 -26.02 31.84
C PHE A 124 5.27 -26.32 33.00
N ARG A 125 5.28 -25.44 34.01
CA ARG A 125 5.93 -25.68 35.30
C ARG A 125 4.87 -26.07 36.32
N GLY A 126 4.55 -27.36 36.37
CA GLY A 126 3.76 -27.94 37.47
C GLY A 126 4.69 -28.50 38.54
N ASP A 127 4.59 -28.00 39.77
CA ASP A 127 5.27 -28.60 40.93
C ASP A 127 4.46 -29.82 41.39
N GLY A 128 5.05 -31.02 41.30
CA GLY A 128 4.38 -32.30 41.60
C GLY A 128 4.04 -32.53 43.08
N LYS A 129 4.07 -31.50 43.92
CA LYS A 129 3.83 -31.57 45.36
C LYS A 129 2.40 -31.22 45.78
N GLU A 130 1.59 -30.63 44.91
CA GLU A 130 0.17 -30.35 45.23
C GLU A 130 -0.75 -31.57 45.03
N ILE A 131 -0.29 -32.61 44.31
CA ILE A 131 -1.07 -33.82 44.02
C ILE A 131 -1.05 -34.88 45.14
N THR A 132 -0.28 -34.66 46.22
CA THR A 132 -0.20 -35.61 47.34
C THR A 132 -0.71 -35.06 48.68
N ALA A 133 -1.33 -33.88 48.72
CA ALA A 133 -1.75 -33.23 49.96
C ALA A 133 -3.22 -33.46 50.37
N ASN A 134 -3.96 -34.35 49.69
CA ASN A 134 -5.34 -34.69 50.04
C ASN A 134 -5.61 -36.22 49.97
N GLN A 135 -4.77 -37.02 50.63
CA GLN A 135 -5.09 -38.41 50.90
C GLN A 135 -4.75 -38.79 52.34
#